data_AF-A0A069A4D9-F1
#
_entry.id   AF-A0A069A4D9-F1
#
_cell.length_a   1.000
_cell.length_b   1.000
_cell.length_c   1.000
_cell.angle_alpha   90.00
_cell.angle_beta   90.00
_cell.angle_gamma   90.00
#
_symmetry.space_group_name_H-M   'P 1'
#
loop_
_entity.id
_entity.type
_entity.pdbx_description
1 polymer ?
#
loop_
_entity_poly.entity_id
_entity_poly.type
_entity_poly.pdbx_seq_one_letter_code
_entity_poly.pdbx_strand_id
1 'polypeptide(L)'
;MPSSVEGDYSVNFGRGNWSFNTGSSVWFHRIITNFVIGVRGNIKGLLIDPKPFEDWNEFSIIKKYRGSKFNINFKRMKVNNLEIYVNGEKIIGNIIKDIKKNKEYNVEVYLKY
;
A
#
# COMPACT_ATOMS: atom_id res chain seq x y z
N MET A 1 14.40 -6.87 -10.19
CA MET A 1 14.16 -5.98 -11.35
C MET A 1 15.49 -5.72 -12.06
N PRO A 2 15.51 -5.55 -13.39
CA PRO A 2 16.70 -5.11 -14.12
C PRO A 2 17.02 -3.65 -13.80
N SER A 3 18.29 -3.25 -13.94
CA SER A 3 18.70 -1.85 -13.74
C SER A 3 18.29 -0.96 -14.90
N SER A 4 18.31 -1.51 -16.12
CA SER A 4 17.88 -0.84 -17.34
C SER A 4 17.15 -1.81 -18.26
N VAL A 5 16.35 -1.25 -19.16
CA VAL A 5 15.66 -1.96 -20.23
C VAL A 5 16.03 -1.28 -21.55
N GLU A 6 16.34 -2.07 -22.57
CA GLU A 6 16.64 -1.54 -23.89
C GLU A 6 15.43 -0.85 -24.51
N GLY A 7 15.64 0.39 -24.96
CA GLY A 7 14.61 1.26 -25.55
C GLY A 7 14.20 0.84 -26.96
N ASP A 8 13.20 1.56 -27.48
CA ASP A 8 12.51 1.37 -28.77
C ASP A 8 13.44 1.31 -29.99
N TYR A 9 14.60 1.97 -29.94
CA TYR A 9 15.60 1.94 -31.02
C TYR A 9 16.52 0.71 -31.02
N SER A 10 16.46 -0.17 -30.00
CA SER A 10 17.29 -1.38 -29.95
C SER A 10 16.67 -2.54 -30.74
N VAL A 11 17.51 -3.31 -31.43
CA VAL A 11 17.12 -4.60 -32.02
C VAL A 11 16.62 -5.61 -30.98
N ASN A 12 17.02 -5.45 -29.70
CA ASN A 12 16.53 -6.27 -28.59
C ASN A 12 15.58 -5.49 -27.67
N PHE A 13 14.68 -4.70 -28.23
CA PHE A 13 13.66 -3.94 -27.49
C PHE A 13 13.07 -4.74 -26.31
N GLY A 14 13.08 -4.14 -25.11
CA GLY A 14 12.56 -4.78 -23.90
C GLY A 14 13.55 -5.69 -23.15
N ARG A 15 14.77 -5.91 -23.67
CA ARG A 15 15.80 -6.70 -22.97
C ARG A 15 16.25 -5.99 -21.69
N GLY A 16 16.14 -6.69 -20.56
CA GLY A 16 16.62 -6.21 -19.26
C GLY A 16 18.11 -6.47 -19.08
N ASN A 17 18.85 -5.47 -18.60
CA ASN A 17 20.27 -5.55 -18.32
C ASN A 17 20.57 -5.34 -16.83
N TRP A 18 21.68 -5.93 -16.35
CA TRP A 18 22.18 -5.81 -14.98
C TRP A 18 21.12 -6.17 -13.92
N SER A 19 20.63 -7.40 -14.00
CA SER A 19 19.64 -7.92 -13.05
C SER A 19 20.17 -7.93 -11.61
N PHE A 20 19.25 -7.70 -10.66
CA PHE A 20 19.41 -7.82 -9.20
C PHE A 20 20.03 -6.63 -8.44
N ASN A 21 21.09 -6.00 -8.94
CA ASN A 21 21.76 -4.91 -8.21
C ASN A 21 21.23 -3.52 -8.62
N THR A 22 20.00 -3.20 -8.24
CA THR A 22 19.39 -1.89 -8.56
C THR A 22 18.47 -1.36 -7.46
N GLY A 23 18.57 -0.05 -7.21
CA GLY A 23 17.66 0.70 -6.34
C GLY A 23 16.21 0.73 -6.84
N SER A 24 15.97 0.42 -8.12
CA SER A 24 14.63 0.37 -8.72
C SER A 24 13.69 -0.57 -7.97
N SER A 25 14.20 -1.70 -7.46
CA SER A 25 13.39 -2.66 -6.69
C SER A 25 12.88 -2.05 -5.37
N VAL A 26 13.72 -1.28 -4.68
CA VAL A 26 13.36 -0.63 -3.40
C VAL A 26 12.36 0.50 -3.65
N TRP A 27 12.58 1.30 -4.69
CA TRP A 27 11.64 2.36 -5.07
C TRP A 27 10.29 1.80 -5.51
N PHE A 28 10.28 0.74 -6.31
CA PHE A 28 9.05 0.07 -6.71
C PHE A 28 8.28 -0.48 -5.50
N HIS A 29 8.97 -1.18 -4.58
CA HIS A 29 8.34 -1.65 -3.34
C HIS A 29 7.76 -0.47 -2.52
N ARG A 30 8.48 0.64 -2.41
CA ARG A 30 7.99 1.86 -1.74
C ARG A 30 6.77 2.44 -2.45
N ILE A 31 6.76 2.50 -3.77
CA ILE A 31 5.63 3.01 -4.57
C ILE A 31 4.39 2.15 -4.34
N ILE A 32 4.52 0.84 -4.53
CA ILE A 32 3.42 -0.11 -4.37
C ILE A 32 2.86 -0.05 -2.95
N THR A 33 3.71 -0.13 -1.92
CA THR A 33 3.24 -0.22 -0.52
C THR A 33 2.73 1.12 0.03
N ASN A 34 3.40 2.23 -0.24
CA ASN A 34 3.07 3.51 0.39
C ASN A 34 2.07 4.36 -0.40
N PHE A 35 1.97 4.16 -1.72
CA PHE A 35 1.20 5.06 -2.60
C PHE A 35 0.11 4.34 -3.40
N VAL A 36 0.36 3.13 -3.93
CA VAL A 36 -0.69 2.36 -4.63
C VAL A 36 -1.63 1.72 -3.62
N ILE A 37 -1.09 0.85 -2.75
CA ILE A 37 -1.83 0.30 -1.60
C ILE A 37 -2.13 1.42 -0.59
N GLY A 38 -1.25 2.42 -0.50
CA GLY A 38 -1.52 3.64 0.24
C GLY A 38 -1.27 3.56 1.75
N VAL A 39 -0.53 2.56 2.23
CA VAL A 39 -0.30 2.36 3.67
C VAL A 39 1.11 2.84 4.06
N ARG A 40 1.18 4.05 4.62
CA ARG A 40 2.46 4.71 4.94
C ARG A 40 2.48 5.31 6.34
N GLY A 41 3.65 5.27 6.96
CA GLY A 41 3.87 5.91 8.25
C GLY A 41 3.83 7.44 8.11
N ASN A 42 3.20 8.10 9.07
CA ASN A 42 3.14 9.55 9.23
C ASN A 42 3.63 9.91 10.64
N ILE A 43 4.05 11.16 10.87
CA ILE A 43 4.41 11.67 12.19
C ILE A 43 3.29 11.41 13.20
N LYS A 44 2.03 11.57 12.77
CA LYS A 44 0.81 11.43 13.58
C LYS A 44 0.35 9.98 13.79
N GLY A 45 0.81 9.01 13.00
CA GLY A 45 0.28 7.64 13.04
C GLY A 45 0.45 6.88 11.73
N LEU A 46 -0.37 5.86 11.50
CA LEU A 46 -0.40 5.11 10.23
C LEU A 46 -1.45 5.73 9.30
N LEU A 47 -1.01 6.28 8.17
CA LEU A 47 -1.87 6.87 7.15
C LEU A 47 -2.32 5.79 6.16
N ILE A 48 -3.62 5.81 5.85
CA ILE A 48 -4.28 4.95 4.87
C ILE A 48 -4.85 5.85 3.77
N ASP A 49 -4.19 5.88 2.62
CA ASP A 49 -4.56 6.71 1.47
C ASP A 49 -4.42 5.87 0.18
N PRO A 50 -5.31 4.87 0.00
CA PRO A 50 -5.24 3.90 -1.08
C PRO A 50 -5.59 4.52 -2.44
N LYS A 51 -4.75 4.21 -3.44
CA LYS A 51 -4.96 4.54 -4.86
C LYS A 51 -4.71 3.30 -5.71
N PRO A 52 -5.48 2.22 -5.50
CA PRO A 52 -5.28 0.98 -6.22
C PRO A 52 -5.75 1.13 -7.67
N PHE A 53 -5.31 0.21 -8.52
CA PHE A 53 -5.84 0.09 -9.87
C PHE A 53 -7.35 -0.23 -9.84
N GLU A 54 -8.06 0.10 -10.92
CA GLU A 54 -9.52 -0.08 -11.02
C GLU A 54 -9.92 -1.55 -10.87
N ASP A 55 -9.13 -2.45 -11.43
CA ASP A 55 -9.38 -3.91 -11.41
C ASP A 55 -9.27 -4.56 -10.01
N TRP A 56 -8.74 -3.84 -9.02
CA TRP A 56 -8.56 -4.37 -7.66
C TRP A 56 -9.84 -4.18 -6.84
N ASN A 57 -10.74 -5.15 -6.94
CA ASN A 57 -11.99 -5.17 -6.16
C ASN A 57 -11.75 -5.45 -4.67
N GLU A 58 -10.86 -6.40 -4.36
CA GLU A 58 -10.50 -6.80 -3.01
C GLU A 58 -8.99 -7.11 -2.93
N PHE A 59 -8.31 -6.60 -1.90
CA PHE A 59 -6.90 -6.89 -1.65
C PHE A 59 -6.55 -6.69 -0.17
N SER A 60 -5.40 -7.21 0.27
CA SER A 60 -4.96 -7.07 1.66
C SER A 60 -3.45 -6.86 1.78
N ILE A 61 -3.04 -6.27 2.90
CA ILE A 61 -1.63 -6.10 3.27
C ILE A 61 -1.45 -6.28 4.78
N ILE A 62 -0.33 -6.91 5.16
CA ILE A 62 0.14 -6.92 6.54
C ILE A 62 1.23 -5.88 6.67
N LYS A 63 0.99 -4.84 7.48
CA LYS A 63 1.97 -3.80 7.77
C LYS A 63 2.48 -3.91 9.20
N LYS A 64 3.79 -4.05 9.38
CA LYS A 64 4.43 -3.83 10.68
C LYS A 64 4.78 -2.34 10.80
N TYR A 65 4.27 -1.67 11.83
CA TYR A 65 4.52 -0.25 12.07
C TYR A 65 4.55 0.05 13.58
N ARG A 66 5.60 0.77 14.02
CA ARG A 66 5.84 1.13 15.44
C ARG A 66 5.73 -0.04 16.43
N GLY A 67 6.20 -1.23 16.05
CA GLY A 67 6.19 -2.42 16.91
C GLY A 67 4.85 -3.16 16.98
N SER A 68 3.91 -2.83 16.08
CA SER A 68 2.59 -3.47 16.00
C SER A 68 2.29 -3.93 14.58
N LYS A 69 1.37 -4.87 14.46
CA LYS A 69 0.98 -5.50 13.20
C LYS A 69 -0.43 -5.05 12.82
N PHE A 70 -0.59 -4.64 11.57
CA PHE A 70 -1.87 -4.22 11.00
C PHE A 70 -2.22 -5.19 9.89
N ASN A 71 -3.33 -5.90 10.04
CA ASN A 71 -3.94 -6.71 9.00
C ASN A 71 -4.98 -5.83 8.31
N ILE A 72 -4.67 -5.33 7.12
CA ILE A 72 -5.49 -4.31 6.44
C ILE A 72 -6.13 -4.95 5.22
N ASN A 73 -7.45 -5.00 5.21
CA ASN A 73 -8.26 -5.52 4.12
C ASN A 73 -8.96 -4.36 3.41
N PHE A 74 -8.88 -4.34 2.08
CA PHE A 74 -9.48 -3.34 1.23
C PHE A 74 -10.57 -3.98 0.39
N LYS A 75 -11.72 -3.31 0.28
CA LYS A 75 -12.85 -3.76 -0.54
C LYS A 75 -13.56 -2.58 -1.20
N ARG A 76 -13.86 -2.69 -2.50
CA ARG A 76 -14.73 -1.73 -3.19
C ARG A 76 -16.19 -1.98 -2.82
N MET A 77 -16.87 -0.94 -2.35
CA MET A 77 -18.28 -0.96 -1.96
C MET A 77 -18.98 0.33 -2.40
N LYS A 78 -20.32 0.34 -2.37
CA LYS A 78 -21.13 1.54 -2.61
C LYS A 78 -21.06 2.50 -1.41
N VAL A 79 -19.88 3.07 -1.17
CA VAL A 79 -19.65 4.11 -0.15
C VAL A 79 -19.42 5.47 -0.83
N ASN A 80 -19.83 6.54 -0.16
CA ASN A 80 -19.66 7.90 -0.71
C ASN A 80 -18.19 8.38 -0.62
N ASN A 81 -17.50 8.02 0.47
CA ASN A 81 -16.12 8.40 0.77
C ASN A 81 -15.36 7.18 1.30
N LEU A 82 -14.03 7.30 1.41
CA LEU A 82 -13.16 6.31 2.05
C LEU A 82 -13.62 6.07 3.50
N GLU A 83 -13.96 4.83 3.83
CA GLU A 83 -14.31 4.44 5.19
C GLU A 83 -13.26 3.49 5.76
N ILE A 84 -12.84 3.73 7.00
CA ILE A 84 -11.82 2.92 7.66
C ILE A 84 -12.38 2.49 9.01
N TYR A 85 -12.29 1.19 9.28
CA TYR A 85 -12.69 0.56 10.53
C TYR A 85 -11.46 -0.08 11.15
N VAL A 86 -11.24 0.15 12.44
CA VAL A 86 -10.14 -0.46 13.21
C VAL A 86 -10.78 -1.29 14.31
N ASN A 87 -10.56 -2.61 14.28
CA ASN A 87 -11.18 -3.58 15.19
C ASN A 87 -12.72 -3.46 15.26
N GLY A 88 -13.36 -3.12 14.14
CA GLY A 88 -14.81 -2.93 14.04
C GLY A 88 -15.30 -1.51 14.33
N GLU A 89 -14.45 -0.61 14.85
CA GLU A 89 -14.82 0.78 15.14
C GLU A 89 -14.46 1.71 13.98
N LYS A 90 -15.42 2.50 13.49
CA LYS A 90 -15.19 3.49 12.42
C LYS A 90 -14.36 4.65 12.93
N ILE A 91 -13.28 5.00 12.23
CA ILE A 91 -12.46 6.16 12.57
C ILE A 91 -12.83 7.38 11.71
N ILE A 92 -12.62 8.57 12.27
CA ILE A 92 -12.77 9.83 11.53
C ILE A 92 -11.42 10.20 10.91
N GLY A 93 -11.42 10.40 9.59
CA GLY A 93 -10.23 10.67 8.80
C GLY A 93 -9.52 9.38 8.39
N ASN A 94 -8.24 9.50 8.04
CA ASN A 94 -7.49 8.42 7.40
C ASN A 94 -6.17 8.06 8.10
N ILE A 95 -6.02 8.47 9.37
CA ILE A 95 -4.83 8.22 10.17
C ILE A 95 -5.21 7.43 11.41
N ILE A 96 -4.64 6.23 11.56
CA ILE A 96 -4.72 5.46 12.79
C ILE A 96 -3.70 6.02 13.79
N LYS A 97 -4.22 6.60 14.88
CA LYS A 97 -3.44 7.18 15.98
C LYS A 97 -3.32 6.20 17.14
N ASP A 98 -2.61 6.61 18.20
CA ASP A 98 -2.53 5.90 19.49
C ASP A 98 -2.12 4.42 19.42
N ILE A 99 -1.17 4.14 18.52
CA ILE A 99 -0.66 2.79 18.25
C ILE A 99 0.13 2.28 19.46
N LYS A 100 -0.48 1.38 20.23
CA LYS A 100 0.20 0.62 21.31
C LYS A 100 1.10 -0.45 20.71
N LYS A 101 2.32 -0.60 21.24
CA LYS A 101 3.31 -1.63 20.84
C LYS A 101 2.80 -3.06 21.13
N ASN A 102 3.29 -4.04 20.36
CA ASN A 102 2.98 -5.46 20.49
C ASN A 102 1.47 -5.80 20.40
N LYS A 103 0.71 -4.99 19.66
CA LYS A 103 -0.70 -5.28 19.36
C LYS A 103 -0.88 -5.65 17.89
N GLU A 104 -1.92 -6.44 17.65
CA GLU A 104 -2.47 -6.65 16.31
C GLU A 104 -3.73 -5.80 16.14
N TYR A 105 -3.87 -5.17 14.98
CA TYR A 105 -5.03 -4.39 14.59
C TYR A 105 -5.61 -4.98 13.31
N ASN A 106 -6.90 -5.28 13.31
CA ASN A 106 -7.64 -5.65 12.11
C ASN A 106 -8.26 -4.38 11.55
N VAL A 107 -7.92 -4.05 10.30
CA VAL A 107 -8.36 -2.82 9.65
C VAL A 107 -9.14 -3.19 8.40
N GLU A 108 -10.36 -2.69 8.30
CA GLU A 108 -11.18 -2.81 7.10
C GLU A 108 -11.27 -1.44 6.43
N VAL A 109 -11.02 -1.41 5.13
CA VAL A 109 -11.01 -0.18 4.34
C VAL A 109 -11.98 -0.35 3.18
N TYR A 110 -13.02 0.47 3.17
CA TYR A 110 -14.01 0.48 2.10
C TYR A 110 -13.75 1.63 1.14
N LEU A 111 -13.54 1.26 -0.12
CA LEU A 111 -13.30 2.17 -1.23
C LEU A 111 -14.58 2.38 -2.01
N LYS A 112 -14.76 3.59 -2.53
CA LYS A 112 -15.86 3.87 -3.45
C LYS A 112 -15.70 3.01 -4.70
N TYR A 113 -16.82 2.43 -5.14
CA TYR A 113 -16.96 1.73 -6.41
C TYR A 113 -16.75 2.70 -7.58
#